data_AF-A0A8D8DF38-F1
#
_entry.id   AF-A0A8D8DF38-F1
#
_cell.length_a   1.000
_cell.length_b   1.000
_cell.length_c   1.000
_cell.angle_alpha   90.00
_cell.angle_beta   90.00
_cell.angle_gamma   90.00
#
_symmetry.space_group_name_H-M   'P 1'
#
loop_
_entity.id
_entity.type
_entity.pdbx_description
1 polymer ?
#
loop_
_entity_poly.entity_id
_entity_poly.type
_entity_poly.pdbx_seq_one_letter_code
_entity_poly.pdbx_strand_id
1 'polypeptide(L)'
;MLGLQAYASGSGSSSSSDDSDQEDTTKTTKEPTEEELAHLKPLADSAHSVAKSLQVCAAPLVVPTGQVETSRVVAPTVNELSYNPRYEEMFAPVAGPANPFLTQQMRAPKNMLTGFVEAAHISDFQFENQRKTFHSYGYALDPSVEGG
;
A
#
# COMPACT_ATOMS: atom_id res chain seq x y z
N MET A 1 -22.60 -35.88 -18.15
CA MET A 1 -23.91 -36.36 -17.66
C MET A 1 -24.10 -35.88 -16.24
N LEU A 2 -25.37 -35.63 -15.91
CA LEU A 2 -25.93 -35.13 -14.65
C LEU A 2 -25.36 -35.81 -13.38
N GLY A 3 -25.48 -35.10 -12.25
CA GLY A 3 -25.51 -35.73 -10.94
C GLY A 3 -25.75 -34.75 -9.78
N LEU A 4 -26.96 -34.19 -9.67
CA LEU A 4 -27.45 -33.44 -8.49
C LEU A 4 -28.51 -34.30 -7.77
N GLN A 5 -28.37 -34.57 -6.45
CA GLN A 5 -29.41 -34.87 -5.44
C GLN A 5 -28.73 -35.51 -4.20
N ALA A 6 -28.75 -34.96 -2.98
CA ALA A 6 -29.84 -34.60 -2.06
C ALA A 6 -30.56 -35.81 -1.45
N TYR A 7 -30.42 -36.02 -0.12
CA TYR A 7 -31.49 -36.54 0.73
C TYR A 7 -31.24 -36.22 2.21
N ALA A 8 -32.15 -35.42 2.74
CA ALA A 8 -32.47 -35.37 4.15
C ALA A 8 -33.57 -36.41 4.45
N SER A 9 -33.73 -36.69 5.75
CA SER A 9 -34.91 -37.25 6.44
C SER A 9 -34.92 -38.76 6.73
N GLY A 10 -35.14 -39.06 8.00
CA GLY A 10 -35.41 -40.39 8.55
C GLY A 10 -35.64 -40.33 10.05
N SER A 11 -36.74 -39.70 10.47
CA SER A 11 -37.22 -39.64 11.86
C SER A 11 -37.67 -41.01 12.39
N GLY A 12 -37.19 -41.40 13.57
CA GLY A 12 -37.79 -42.44 14.41
C GLY A 12 -38.12 -41.86 15.78
N SER A 13 -39.40 -41.78 16.10
CA SER A 13 -39.97 -41.24 17.35
C SER A 13 -40.43 -42.36 18.29
N SER A 14 -40.58 -41.98 19.58
CA SER A 14 -41.15 -42.68 20.75
C SER A 14 -40.13 -43.45 21.61
N SER A 15 -40.07 -43.33 22.95
CA SER A 15 -41.11 -42.98 23.93
C SER A 15 -40.56 -42.25 25.17
N SER A 16 -41.42 -41.42 25.75
CA SER A 16 -41.34 -40.71 27.05
C SER A 16 -40.97 -41.59 28.25
N SER A 17 -40.13 -41.08 29.16
CA SER A 17 -40.42 -40.99 30.60
C SER A 17 -39.42 -40.04 31.28
N ASP A 18 -40.00 -39.16 32.09
CA ASP A 18 -39.40 -38.20 33.03
C ASP A 18 -38.59 -38.94 34.11
N ASP A 19 -37.35 -38.53 34.39
CA ASP A 19 -36.78 -38.55 35.75
C ASP A 19 -35.58 -37.61 35.84
N SER A 20 -35.59 -36.77 36.87
CA SER A 20 -34.54 -35.78 37.15
C SER A 20 -33.49 -36.40 38.06
N ASP A 21 -32.24 -36.51 37.60
CA ASP A 21 -31.10 -36.69 38.49
C ASP A 21 -29.90 -35.85 38.04
N GLN A 22 -29.47 -35.00 38.97
CA GLN A 22 -28.38 -34.05 38.86
C GLN A 22 -27.09 -34.77 39.21
N GLU A 23 -26.28 -35.11 38.21
CA GLU A 23 -24.93 -35.66 38.42
C GLU A 23 -23.84 -34.59 38.23
N ASP A 24 -23.11 -34.42 39.32
CA ASP A 24 -21.98 -33.53 39.59
C ASP A 24 -20.78 -33.85 38.67
N THR A 25 -20.61 -33.09 37.59
CA THR A 25 -19.35 -33.13 36.81
C THR A 25 -18.32 -32.23 37.47
N THR A 26 -17.57 -32.79 38.42
CA THR A 26 -16.41 -32.17 39.04
C THR A 26 -15.34 -31.83 37.99
N LYS A 27 -15.27 -30.57 37.55
CA LYS A 27 -14.05 -30.01 36.95
C LYS A 27 -12.99 -29.97 38.03
N THR A 28 -12.02 -30.89 37.98
CA THR A 28 -10.84 -30.83 38.83
C THR A 28 -9.98 -29.63 38.43
N THR A 29 -10.27 -28.48 39.01
CA THR A 29 -9.37 -27.31 39.03
C THR A 29 -8.19 -27.70 39.91
N LYS A 30 -7.13 -28.23 39.29
CA LYS A 30 -5.84 -28.38 39.99
C LYS A 30 -5.25 -26.99 40.14
N GLU A 31 -5.04 -26.56 41.38
CA GLU A 31 -4.23 -25.38 41.69
C GLU A 31 -2.88 -25.50 40.97
N PRO A 32 -2.41 -24.45 40.27
CA PRO A 32 -1.15 -24.50 39.56
C PRO A 32 -0.02 -24.78 40.55
N THR A 33 0.86 -25.71 40.19
CA THR A 33 1.98 -26.08 41.05
C THR A 33 2.98 -24.92 41.17
N GLU A 34 3.69 -24.82 42.30
CA GLU A 34 4.60 -23.70 42.57
C GLU A 34 5.73 -23.56 41.52
N GLU A 35 6.05 -24.66 40.83
CA GLU A 35 7.03 -24.73 39.75
C GLU A 35 6.48 -24.14 38.44
N GLU A 36 5.19 -24.35 38.13
CA GLU A 36 4.53 -23.77 36.96
C GLU A 36 4.42 -22.25 37.06
N LEU A 37 4.35 -21.69 38.27
CA LEU A 37 4.33 -20.23 38.50
C LEU A 37 5.72 -19.60 38.65
N ALA A 38 6.81 -20.37 38.57
CA ALA A 38 8.16 -19.87 38.80
C ALA A 38 8.58 -18.77 37.79
N HIS A 39 8.08 -18.84 36.56
CA HIS A 39 8.37 -17.86 35.50
C HIS A 39 7.66 -16.50 35.69
N LEU A 40 6.67 -16.42 36.58
CA LEU A 40 5.98 -15.19 36.94
C LEU A 40 6.58 -14.52 38.18
N LYS A 41 7.40 -15.25 38.95
CA LYS A 41 8.08 -14.71 40.12
C LYS A 41 9.28 -13.87 39.64
N PRO A 42 9.42 -12.61 40.08
CA PRO A 42 10.60 -11.83 39.77
C PRO A 42 11.84 -12.55 40.30
N LEU A 43 12.95 -12.54 39.54
CA LEU A 43 14.22 -13.09 39.99
C LEU A 43 14.60 -12.49 41.35
N ALA A 44 14.91 -13.34 42.33
CA ALA A 44 15.30 -12.94 43.68
C ALA A 44 16.57 -12.07 43.66
N ASP A 45 17.50 -12.38 42.76
CA ASP A 45 18.74 -11.62 42.58
C ASP A 45 18.50 -10.40 41.70
N SER A 46 18.29 -9.26 42.37
CA SER A 46 18.09 -7.97 41.69
C SER A 46 19.29 -7.49 40.87
N ALA A 47 20.46 -8.13 40.98
CA ALA A 47 21.65 -7.87 40.18
C ALA A 47 21.52 -8.36 38.72
N HIS A 48 20.65 -9.34 38.46
CA HIS A 48 20.43 -9.92 37.12
C HIS A 48 19.09 -9.51 36.51
N SER A 49 18.32 -8.65 37.19
CA SER A 49 17.01 -8.20 36.73
C SER A 49 17.12 -6.83 36.05
N VAL A 50 16.80 -6.79 34.76
CA VAL A 50 16.72 -5.55 33.95
C VAL A 50 15.41 -4.78 34.24
N ALA A 51 14.47 -5.38 34.97
CA ALA A 51 13.16 -4.78 35.25
C ALA A 51 13.24 -3.45 36.04
N LYS A 52 14.31 -3.22 36.83
CA LYS A 52 14.51 -1.96 37.55
C LYS A 52 15.10 -0.84 36.68
N SER A 53 15.86 -1.18 35.64
CA SER A 53 16.48 -0.20 34.73
C SER A 53 15.62 0.10 33.51
N LEU A 54 14.70 -0.79 33.16
CA LEU A 54 13.79 -0.62 32.04
C LEU A 54 12.59 0.25 32.45
N GLN A 55 12.74 1.58 32.35
CA GLN A 55 11.58 2.47 32.42
C GLN A 55 10.72 2.27 31.16
N VAL A 56 9.62 1.53 31.29
CA VAL A 56 8.64 1.35 30.22
C VAL A 56 7.83 2.64 30.06
N CYS A 57 8.21 3.46 29.09
CA CYS A 57 7.43 4.63 28.66
C CYS A 57 6.27 4.15 27.79
N ALA A 58 5.14 3.79 28.41
CA ALA A 58 3.98 3.24 27.72
C ALA A 58 3.35 4.18 26.68
N ALA A 59 3.53 5.50 26.83
CA ALA A 59 3.03 6.51 25.91
C ALA A 59 4.02 7.68 25.80
N PRO A 60 5.02 7.62 24.89
CA PRO A 60 5.88 8.77 24.63
C PRO A 60 5.06 9.93 24.04
N LEU A 61 5.51 11.16 24.26
CA LEU A 61 4.91 12.35 23.67
C LEU A 61 5.10 12.31 22.14
N VAL A 62 4.11 11.76 21.44
CA VAL A 62 4.02 11.84 19.98
C VAL A 62 3.45 13.21 19.67
N VAL A 63 4.29 14.12 19.17
CA VAL A 63 3.78 15.30 18.47
C VAL A 63 2.92 14.75 17.34
N PRO A 64 1.59 15.00 17.33
CA PRO A 64 0.82 14.64 16.16
C PRO A 64 1.50 15.36 15.01
N THR A 65 1.92 14.62 13.99
CA THR A 65 2.16 15.18 12.68
C THR A 65 0.81 15.75 12.27
N GLY A 66 0.48 16.94 12.75
CA GLY A 66 -0.74 17.62 12.40
C GLY A 66 -0.80 17.69 10.88
N GLN A 67 -1.97 18.05 10.36
CA GLN A 67 -2.03 18.56 8.99
C GLN A 67 -1.12 19.80 8.95
N VAL A 68 0.18 19.59 8.72
CA VAL A 68 1.02 20.56 8.04
C VAL A 68 0.18 20.90 6.83
N GLU A 69 -0.17 22.17 6.68
CA GLU A 69 -0.91 22.68 5.52
C GLU A 69 -0.11 22.28 4.29
N THR A 70 -0.33 21.07 3.79
CA THR A 70 0.36 20.56 2.63
C THR A 70 -0.18 21.40 1.52
N SER A 71 0.68 22.23 0.93
CA SER A 71 0.37 22.96 -0.29
C SER A 71 -0.39 22.03 -1.22
N ARG A 72 -1.48 22.50 -1.80
CA ARG A 72 -2.33 21.67 -2.66
C ARG A 72 -1.50 21.18 -3.85
N VAL A 73 -1.06 19.92 -3.84
CA VAL A 73 -0.25 19.34 -4.93
C VAL A 73 -1.18 18.72 -5.97
N VAL A 74 -0.83 18.87 -7.25
CA VAL A 74 -1.51 18.18 -8.35
C VAL A 74 -1.07 16.72 -8.38
N ALA A 75 -2.02 15.79 -8.49
CA ALA A 75 -1.68 14.38 -8.65
C ALA A 75 -1.03 14.12 -10.02
N PRO A 76 0.07 13.35 -10.10
CA PRO A 76 0.84 13.14 -11.34
C PRO A 76 0.11 12.31 -12.40
N THR A 77 -1.02 11.68 -12.05
CA THR A 77 -1.85 10.89 -12.95
C THR A 77 -2.93 11.71 -13.66
N VAL A 78 -3.11 12.97 -13.28
CA VAL A 78 -4.15 13.86 -13.82
C VAL A 78 -3.58 14.66 -14.98
N ASN A 79 -4.19 14.54 -16.15
CA ASN A 79 -3.74 15.22 -17.38
C ASN A 79 -4.49 16.53 -17.66
N GLU A 80 -5.65 16.76 -17.03
CA GLU A 80 -6.50 17.92 -17.26
C GLU A 80 -6.79 18.63 -15.94
N LEU A 81 -6.61 19.95 -15.93
CA LEU A 81 -6.81 20.79 -14.75
C LEU A 81 -7.88 21.86 -15.04
N SER A 82 -8.83 22.00 -14.12
CA SER A 82 -9.93 22.96 -14.23
C SER A 82 -9.61 24.34 -13.60
N TYR A 83 -8.40 24.51 -13.08
CA TYR A 83 -7.94 25.73 -12.42
C TYR A 83 -6.47 25.95 -12.78
N ASN A 84 -5.96 27.16 -12.55
CA ASN A 84 -4.57 27.50 -12.79
C ASN A 84 -3.76 27.24 -11.51
N PRO A 85 -3.03 26.10 -11.38
CA PRO A 85 -2.19 25.83 -10.22
C PRO A 85 -0.98 26.77 -10.20
N ARG A 86 -0.32 26.86 -9.03
CA ARG A 86 0.99 27.51 -8.95
C ARG A 86 2.08 26.59 -9.50
N TYR A 87 3.20 27.17 -9.92
CA TYR A 87 4.37 26.42 -10.40
C TYR A 87 4.82 25.36 -9.37
N GLU A 88 4.96 25.75 -8.11
CA GLU A 88 5.36 24.86 -7.00
C GLU A 88 4.40 23.69 -6.79
N GLU A 89 3.12 23.86 -7.13
CA GLU A 89 2.08 22.84 -6.93
C GLU A 89 2.03 21.84 -8.09
N MET A 90 2.35 22.28 -9.31
CA MET A 90 2.30 21.48 -10.54
C MET A 90 3.61 20.73 -10.81
N PHE A 91 4.76 21.38 -10.54
CA PHE A 91 6.09 20.82 -10.80
C PHE A 91 6.76 20.24 -9.56
N ALA A 92 6.00 20.02 -8.47
CA ALA A 92 6.49 19.32 -7.30
C ALA A 92 6.95 17.89 -7.66
N PRO A 93 8.15 17.46 -7.23
CA PRO A 93 8.62 16.11 -7.51
C PRO A 93 7.81 15.07 -6.73
N VAL A 94 7.62 13.90 -7.34
CA VAL A 94 6.98 12.75 -6.67
C VAL A 94 7.89 12.23 -5.57
N ALA A 95 7.40 12.18 -4.35
CA ALA A 95 8.15 11.69 -3.20
C ALA A 95 8.27 10.15 -3.20
N GLY A 96 9.41 9.64 -2.74
CA GLY A 96 9.69 8.22 -2.58
C GLY A 96 10.64 7.64 -3.64
N PRO A 97 11.16 6.42 -3.42
CA PRO A 97 12.05 5.77 -4.37
C PRO A 97 11.28 5.30 -5.62
N ALA A 98 11.96 5.31 -6.77
CA ALA A 98 11.42 4.74 -8.00
C ALA A 98 11.26 3.22 -7.88
N ASN A 99 10.17 2.69 -8.43
CA ASN A 99 9.91 1.25 -8.45
C ASN A 99 11.02 0.51 -9.25
N PRO A 100 11.79 -0.40 -8.63
CA PRO A 100 12.90 -1.10 -9.29
C PRO A 100 12.43 -2.19 -10.26
N PHE A 101 11.17 -2.64 -10.18
CA PHE A 101 10.63 -3.71 -11.03
C PHE A 101 10.13 -3.22 -12.39
N LEU A 102 10.26 -1.93 -12.69
CA LEU A 102 9.89 -1.34 -13.97
C LEU A 102 11.04 -1.42 -14.96
N THR A 103 10.77 -1.95 -16.16
CA THR A 103 11.70 -1.85 -17.29
C THR A 103 11.85 -0.40 -17.75
N GLN A 104 12.91 -0.09 -18.50
CA GLN A 104 13.12 1.27 -19.04
C GLN A 104 11.94 1.76 -19.89
N GLN A 105 11.35 0.88 -20.71
CA GLN A 105 10.18 1.19 -21.53
C GLN A 105 8.92 1.43 -20.69
N MET A 106 8.76 0.74 -19.55
CA MET A 106 7.64 0.95 -18.64
C MET A 106 7.78 2.23 -17.81
N ARG A 107 9.01 2.67 -17.55
CA ARG A 107 9.29 3.91 -16.81
C ARG A 107 9.05 5.17 -17.66
N ALA A 108 9.21 5.07 -18.98
CA ALA A 108 9.01 6.20 -19.88
C ALA A 108 7.52 6.60 -19.96
N PRO A 109 7.19 7.91 -19.95
CA PRO A 109 5.83 8.37 -20.20
C PRO A 109 5.43 7.98 -21.63
N LYS A 110 4.29 7.31 -21.79
CA LYS A 110 3.84 6.81 -23.09
C LYS A 110 2.31 6.83 -23.20
N ASN A 111 1.83 7.15 -24.39
CA ASN A 111 0.42 7.05 -24.79
C ASN A 111 0.20 5.84 -25.73
N MET A 112 1.26 5.43 -26.46
CA MET A 112 1.28 4.26 -27.34
C MET A 112 2.35 3.27 -26.89
N LEU A 113 2.36 2.05 -27.45
CA LEU A 113 3.32 1.01 -27.07
C LEU A 113 4.78 1.46 -27.24
N THR A 114 5.05 2.24 -28.28
CA THR A 114 6.39 2.67 -28.70
C THR A 114 6.82 4.01 -28.11
N GLY A 115 5.92 4.80 -27.53
CA GLY A 115 6.26 6.11 -26.98
C GLY A 115 5.07 7.05 -26.78
N PHE A 116 5.36 8.34 -26.73
CA PHE A 116 4.40 9.41 -26.57
C PHE A 116 4.19 10.15 -27.89
N VAL A 117 2.94 10.41 -28.25
CA VAL A 117 2.56 11.13 -29.47
C VAL A 117 1.53 12.17 -29.08
N GLU A 118 1.84 13.42 -29.41
CA GLU A 118 0.96 14.57 -29.24
C GLU A 118 0.91 15.39 -30.54
N ALA A 119 -0.18 16.12 -30.74
CA ALA A 119 -0.31 17.02 -31.86
C ALA A 119 0.55 18.27 -31.64
N ALA A 120 1.57 18.46 -32.49
CA ALA A 120 2.41 19.66 -32.49
C ALA A 120 1.96 20.63 -33.58
N HIS A 121 2.04 21.93 -33.29
CA HIS A 121 1.75 23.00 -34.23
C HIS A 121 3.05 23.69 -34.65
N ILE A 122 3.63 23.24 -35.77
CA ILE A 122 4.89 23.76 -36.32
C ILE A 122 4.58 24.40 -37.68
N SER A 123 5.34 25.45 -38.05
CA SER A 123 5.24 26.04 -39.39
C SER A 123 5.70 25.06 -40.47
N ASP A 124 4.87 24.82 -41.50
CA ASP A 124 5.18 23.95 -42.64
C ASP A 124 6.53 24.29 -43.28
N PHE A 125 6.83 25.58 -43.43
CA PHE A 125 8.10 26.03 -44.01
C PHE A 125 9.29 25.62 -43.14
N GLN A 126 9.20 25.81 -41.83
CA GLN A 126 10.29 25.46 -40.91
C GLN A 126 10.51 23.96 -40.87
N PHE A 127 9.42 23.17 -40.80
CA PHE A 127 9.49 21.72 -40.82
C PHE A 127 10.14 21.22 -42.12
N GLU A 128 9.67 21.70 -43.27
CA GLU A 128 10.16 21.27 -44.58
C GLU A 128 11.63 21.66 -44.80
N ASN A 129 12.01 22.86 -44.34
CA ASN A 129 13.38 23.35 -44.40
C ASN A 129 14.31 22.47 -43.57
N GLN A 130 13.96 22.20 -42.29
CA GLN A 130 14.77 21.33 -41.43
C GLN A 130 14.85 19.91 -41.98
N ARG A 131 13.75 19.35 -42.51
CA ARG A 131 13.72 18.02 -43.12
C ARG A 131 14.66 17.94 -44.32
N LYS A 132 14.65 18.93 -45.20
CA LYS A 132 15.52 19.00 -46.39
C LYS A 132 16.98 19.19 -45.99
N THR A 133 17.27 20.09 -45.05
CA THR A 133 18.63 20.32 -44.56
C THR A 133 19.22 19.05 -43.94
N PHE A 134 18.45 18.31 -43.14
CA PHE A 134 18.92 17.03 -42.60
C PHE A 134 19.21 16.01 -43.71
N HIS A 135 18.31 15.90 -44.69
CA HIS A 135 18.49 14.96 -45.78
C HIS A 135 19.68 15.31 -46.70
N SER A 136 19.94 16.61 -46.92
CA SER A 136 21.01 17.08 -47.81
C SER A 136 22.37 17.23 -47.14
N TYR A 137 22.41 17.70 -45.90
CA TYR A 137 23.66 18.06 -45.20
C TYR A 137 23.93 17.23 -43.94
N GLY A 138 22.98 16.38 -43.51
CA GLY A 138 23.16 15.48 -42.36
C GLY A 138 23.01 16.15 -40.98
N TYR A 139 22.52 17.39 -40.93
CA TYR A 139 22.25 18.10 -39.67
C TYR A 139 20.93 18.88 -39.74
N ALA A 140 20.31 19.07 -38.57
CA ALA A 140 19.14 19.92 -38.38
C ALA A 140 19.09 20.40 -36.92
N LEU A 141 18.23 21.36 -36.64
CA LEU A 141 17.93 21.77 -35.26
C LEU A 141 17.08 20.69 -34.58
N ASP A 142 17.35 20.42 -33.30
CA ASP A 142 16.59 19.46 -32.50
C ASP A 142 15.17 20.00 -32.21
N PRO A 143 14.11 19.33 -32.68
CA PRO A 143 12.73 19.78 -32.45
C PRO A 143 12.24 19.53 -31.01
N SER A 144 13.02 18.84 -30.15
CA SER A 144 12.66 18.56 -28.75
C SER A 144 13.05 19.67 -27.78
N VAL A 145 13.88 20.62 -28.21
CA VAL A 145 14.20 21.80 -27.39
C VAL A 145 12.91 22.62 -27.30
N GLU A 146 12.30 22.60 -26.11
CA GLU A 146 11.11 23.38 -25.78
C GLU A 146 11.34 24.83 -26.21
N GLY A 147 10.68 25.23 -27.29
CA GLY A 147 11.14 26.28 -28.19
C GLY A 147 9.98 26.95 -28.90
N GLY A 148 9.02 27.38 -28.09
CA GLY A 148 7.93 28.31 -28.37
C GLY A 148 7.35 28.78 -27.04
#